data_AF-A0A1Y4MWB3-F1
#
_entry.id   AF-A0A1Y4MWB3-F1
#
_cell.length_a   1.000
_cell.length_b   1.000
_cell.length_c   1.000
_cell.angle_alpha   90.00
_cell.angle_beta   90.00
_cell.angle_gamma   90.00
#
_symmetry.space_group_name_H-M   'P 1'
#
loop_
_entity.id
_entity.type
_entity.pdbx_description
1 polymer ?
#
loop_
_entity_poly.entity_id
_entity_poly.type
_entity_poly.pdbx_seq_one_letter_code
_entity_poly.pdbx_strand_id
1 'polypeptide(L)'
;VDSDNLTLYDTYQSRNEKGKLEKNNLTTRVYVQLPYINVIEEYKGLDKFNELELALYIFANGITDDIMGLEKMKVIGIMKDKMERFNQDEELRLAAYNRELNIQAKNSEMKANYIRGKEEGIEIGKELGKKDEIKNLTLQLFKIKYPDEDIDILANLEVGEYELIFKMLASDQPLEEILAMIK
;
A
#
# COMPACT_ATOMS: atom_id res chain seq x y z
N VAL A 1 -10.50 15.35 15.47
CA VAL A 1 -10.63 15.20 14.01
C VAL A 1 -11.30 13.87 13.84
N ASP A 2 -12.50 13.86 13.27
CA ASP A 2 -13.32 12.65 13.14
C ASP A 2 -12.52 11.62 12.32
N SER A 3 -12.40 10.39 12.81
CA SER A 3 -11.43 9.41 12.28
C SER A 3 -11.71 9.02 10.83
N ASP A 4 -12.96 9.21 10.37
CA ASP A 4 -13.41 8.83 9.03
C ASP A 4 -13.76 10.02 8.12
N ASN A 5 -13.76 11.25 8.66
CA ASN A 5 -13.98 12.53 7.96
C ASN A 5 -14.95 12.43 6.75
N LEU A 6 -16.16 11.91 6.98
CA LEU A 6 -17.17 11.50 5.97
C LEU A 6 -17.94 12.67 5.30
N THR A 7 -17.31 13.83 5.15
CA THR A 7 -17.92 15.05 4.63
C THR A 7 -17.34 15.42 3.26
N LEU A 8 -18.21 15.74 2.28
CA LEU A 8 -17.80 16.15 0.94
C LEU A 8 -16.87 17.36 0.98
N TYR A 9 -17.11 18.28 1.91
CA TYR A 9 -16.20 19.38 2.16
C TYR A 9 -16.21 19.80 3.62
N ASP A 10 -15.04 20.23 4.09
CA ASP A 10 -14.85 20.81 5.41
C ASP A 10 -14.43 22.27 5.27
N THR A 11 -15.01 23.13 6.11
CA THR A 11 -14.68 24.55 6.15
C THR A 11 -13.84 24.85 7.40
N TYR A 12 -12.64 25.39 7.18
CA TYR A 12 -11.72 25.79 8.23
C TYR A 12 -11.67 27.32 8.30
N GLN A 13 -11.80 27.83 9.52
CA GLN A 13 -11.75 29.26 9.83
C GLN A 13 -10.58 29.55 10.76
N SER A 14 -9.92 30.69 10.52
CA SER A 14 -8.79 31.13 11.35
C SER A 14 -9.24 31.46 12.77
N ARG A 15 -8.40 31.13 13.75
CA ARG A 15 -8.59 31.46 15.16
C ARG A 15 -7.30 32.10 15.67
N ASN A 16 -7.42 33.10 16.53
CA ASN A 16 -6.26 33.67 17.21
C ASN A 16 -5.72 32.71 18.29
N GLU A 17 -4.56 33.01 18.88
CA GLU A 17 -3.91 32.20 19.93
C GLU A 17 -4.81 31.90 21.14
N LYS A 18 -5.84 32.73 21.38
CA LYS A 18 -6.82 32.56 22.46
C LYS A 18 -8.05 31.74 22.02
N GLY A 19 -8.01 31.13 20.85
CA GLY A 19 -9.08 30.31 20.27
C GLY A 19 -10.31 31.10 19.81
N LYS A 20 -10.29 32.44 19.86
CA LYS A 20 -11.40 33.27 19.40
C LYS A 20 -11.39 33.33 17.88
N LEU A 21 -12.56 33.10 17.30
CA LEU A 21 -12.83 33.31 15.88
C LEU A 21 -12.59 34.77 15.53
N GLU A 22 -11.80 34.99 14.49
CA GLU A 22 -11.64 36.32 13.93
C GLU A 22 -12.98 36.75 13.30
N LYS A 23 -13.51 37.88 13.77
CA LYS A 23 -14.83 38.41 13.34
C LYS A 23 -14.84 38.74 11.84
N ASN A 24 -13.67 39.06 11.29
CA ASN A 24 -13.43 39.35 9.88
C ASN A 24 -12.32 38.43 9.35
N ASN A 25 -12.57 37.11 9.34
CA ASN A 25 -11.66 36.15 8.72
C ASN A 25 -11.36 36.57 7.28
N LEU A 26 -10.12 36.99 6.99
CA LEU A 26 -9.70 37.34 5.63
C LEU A 26 -9.55 36.10 4.73
N THR A 27 -9.54 34.89 5.31
CA THR A 27 -9.31 33.64 4.58
C THR A 27 -10.20 32.54 5.14
N THR A 28 -11.04 31.99 4.27
CA THR A 28 -11.81 30.77 4.50
C THR A 28 -11.19 29.66 3.66
N ARG A 29 -10.79 28.55 4.28
CA ARG A 29 -10.25 27.38 3.56
C ARG A 29 -11.32 26.30 3.51
N VAL A 30 -11.63 25.83 2.31
CA VAL A 30 -12.54 24.69 2.11
C VAL A 30 -11.73 23.55 1.54
N TYR A 31 -11.70 22.42 2.24
CA TYR A 31 -11.10 21.19 1.72
C TYR A 31 -12.23 20.33 1.17
N VAL A 32 -12.09 19.92 -0.10
CA VAL A 32 -13.08 19.09 -0.77
C VAL A 32 -12.50 17.69 -0.96
N GLN A 33 -13.26 16.68 -0.56
CA GLN A 33 -12.89 15.28 -0.73
C GLN A 33 -13.51 14.74 -2.02
N LEU A 34 -12.78 14.85 -3.13
CA LEU A 34 -13.28 14.43 -4.44
C LEU A 34 -13.75 12.96 -4.49
N PRO A 35 -13.09 11.95 -3.89
CA PRO A 35 -13.57 10.57 -3.97
C PRO A 35 -14.97 10.35 -3.37
N TYR A 36 -15.35 11.17 -2.40
CA TYR A 36 -16.64 11.04 -1.72
C TYR A 36 -17.82 11.46 -2.61
N ILE A 37 -17.58 12.17 -3.72
CA ILE A 37 -18.66 12.54 -4.65
C ILE A 37 -19.28 11.31 -5.33
N ASN A 38 -18.48 10.27 -5.58
CA ASN A 38 -18.96 9.03 -6.18
C ASN A 38 -19.83 8.25 -5.19
N VAL A 39 -19.46 8.29 -3.91
CA VAL A 39 -20.31 7.72 -2.85
C VAL A 39 -21.65 8.46 -2.78
N ILE A 40 -21.64 9.80 -2.85
CA ILE A 40 -22.87 10.60 -2.87
C ILE A 40 -23.72 10.29 -4.10
N GLU A 41 -23.09 10.02 -5.24
CA GLU A 41 -23.78 9.65 -6.48
C GLU A 41 -24.54 8.33 -6.31
N GLU A 42 -23.92 7.30 -5.75
CA GLU A 42 -24.55 6.01 -5.45
C GLU A 42 -25.77 6.15 -4.52
N TYR A 43 -25.71 7.03 -3.52
CA TYR A 43 -26.81 7.20 -2.56
C TYR A 43 -27.93 8.12 -3.05
N LYS A 44 -27.59 9.22 -3.74
CA LYS A 44 -28.53 10.31 -4.04
C LYS A 44 -29.06 10.26 -5.47
N GLY A 45 -28.24 9.78 -6.41
CA GLY A 45 -28.46 9.89 -7.86
C GLY A 45 -28.06 11.26 -8.40
N LEU A 46 -27.49 11.29 -9.61
CA LEU A 46 -27.02 12.49 -10.29
C LEU A 46 -28.14 13.52 -10.57
N ASP A 47 -29.37 13.06 -10.76
CA ASP A 47 -30.54 13.90 -11.02
C ASP A 47 -30.84 14.88 -9.88
N LYS A 48 -30.41 14.55 -8.66
CA LYS A 48 -30.64 15.34 -7.44
C LYS A 48 -29.40 16.11 -6.98
N PHE A 49 -28.35 16.14 -7.80
CA PHE A 49 -27.15 16.90 -7.45
C PHE A 49 -27.43 18.40 -7.48
N ASN A 50 -26.85 19.11 -6.51
CA ASN A 50 -26.78 20.56 -6.57
C ASN A 50 -25.64 21.00 -7.53
N GLU A 51 -25.59 22.29 -7.88
CA GLU A 51 -24.61 22.83 -8.81
C GLU A 51 -23.14 22.56 -8.39
N LEU A 52 -22.85 22.57 -7.08
CA LEU A 52 -21.51 22.33 -6.55
C LEU A 52 -21.16 20.83 -6.58
N GLU A 53 -22.06 19.96 -6.15
CA GLU A 53 -21.93 18.50 -6.24
C GLU A 53 -21.69 18.08 -7.70
N LEU A 54 -22.47 18.64 -8.64
CA LEU A 54 -22.31 18.37 -10.06
C LEU A 54 -20.97 18.86 -10.59
N ALA A 55 -20.52 20.06 -10.20
CA ALA A 55 -19.19 20.56 -10.58
C ALA A 55 -18.08 19.62 -10.08
N LEU A 56 -18.17 19.19 -8.82
CA LEU A 56 -17.19 18.28 -8.21
C LEU A 56 -17.20 16.90 -8.85
N TYR A 57 -18.37 16.39 -9.23
CA TYR A 57 -18.50 15.12 -9.95
C TYR A 57 -17.86 15.20 -11.33
N ILE A 58 -18.09 16.30 -12.08
CA ILE A 58 -17.42 16.53 -13.37
C ILE A 58 -15.90 16.65 -13.19
N PHE A 59 -15.43 17.28 -12.12
CA PHE A 59 -13.99 17.34 -11.83
C PHE A 59 -13.38 15.97 -11.54
N ALA A 60 -14.12 15.07 -10.90
CA ALA A 60 -13.64 13.74 -10.56
C ALA A 60 -13.72 12.76 -11.74
N ASN A 61 -14.81 12.77 -12.50
CA ASN A 61 -15.14 11.74 -13.50
C ASN A 61 -15.17 12.25 -14.94
N GLY A 62 -15.07 13.56 -15.17
CA GLY A 62 -15.21 14.18 -16.48
C GLY A 62 -16.67 14.45 -16.88
N ILE A 63 -16.87 14.84 -18.15
CA ILE A 63 -18.20 15.03 -18.73
C ILE A 63 -18.62 13.73 -19.40
N THR A 64 -19.50 12.97 -18.75
CA THR A 64 -20.03 11.69 -19.20
C THR A 64 -21.46 11.82 -19.77
N ASP A 65 -21.95 10.80 -20.49
CA ASP A 65 -23.24 10.88 -21.22
C ASP A 65 -24.47 11.11 -20.32
N ASP A 66 -24.45 10.54 -19.11
CA ASP A 66 -25.40 10.78 -18.04
C ASP A 66 -25.45 12.26 -17.60
N ILE A 67 -24.30 12.93 -17.51
CA ILE A 67 -24.19 14.36 -17.23
C ILE A 67 -24.69 15.19 -18.41
N MET A 68 -24.40 14.75 -19.64
CA MET A 68 -24.89 15.40 -20.86
C MET A 68 -26.42 15.43 -20.90
N GLY A 69 -27.10 14.42 -20.34
CA GLY A 69 -28.55 14.41 -20.18
C GLY A 69 -29.09 15.50 -19.22
N LEU A 70 -28.26 16.05 -18.33
CA LEU A 70 -28.61 17.07 -17.34
C LEU A 70 -28.28 18.50 -17.80
N GLU A 71 -28.02 18.71 -19.10
CA GLU A 71 -27.55 19.96 -19.75
C GLU A 71 -28.31 21.25 -19.38
N LYS A 72 -29.50 21.14 -18.78
CA LYS A 72 -30.26 22.26 -18.22
C LYS A 72 -29.52 23.02 -17.11
N MET A 73 -28.48 22.44 -16.50
CA MET A 73 -27.70 23.10 -15.44
C MET A 73 -26.55 23.96 -15.99
N LYS A 74 -26.47 25.23 -15.58
CA LYS A 74 -25.48 26.22 -16.04
C LYS A 74 -24.02 25.76 -15.86
N VAL A 75 -23.76 24.99 -14.80
CA VAL A 75 -22.43 24.44 -14.48
C VAL A 75 -21.89 23.57 -15.61
N ILE A 76 -22.72 22.76 -16.25
CA ILE A 76 -22.29 21.86 -17.33
C ILE A 76 -21.75 22.68 -18.51
N GLY A 77 -22.47 23.72 -18.92
CA GLY A 77 -22.03 24.60 -20.01
C GLY A 77 -20.68 25.29 -19.72
N ILE A 78 -20.47 25.75 -18.48
CA ILE A 78 -19.20 26.35 -18.06
C ILE A 78 -18.07 25.32 -18.08
N MET A 79 -18.33 24.10 -17.61
CA MET A 79 -17.33 23.02 -17.59
C MET A 79 -16.98 22.56 -19.02
N LYS A 80 -17.96 22.48 -19.92
CA LYS A 80 -17.75 22.22 -21.35
C LYS A 80 -16.82 23.26 -21.98
N ASP A 81 -17.15 24.54 -21.84
CA ASP A 81 -16.34 25.64 -22.39
C ASP A 81 -14.90 25.62 -21.80
N LYS A 82 -14.76 25.37 -20.49
CA LYS A 82 -13.43 25.20 -19.87
C LYS A 82 -12.66 24.01 -20.46
N MET A 83 -13.33 22.88 -20.69
CA MET A 83 -12.71 21.69 -21.26
C MET A 83 -12.30 21.92 -22.72
N GLU A 84 -13.13 22.59 -23.52
CA GLU A 84 -12.79 22.97 -24.89
C GLU A 84 -11.59 23.92 -24.95
N ARG A 85 -11.54 24.93 -24.07
CA ARG A 85 -10.39 25.84 -23.96
C ARG A 85 -9.12 25.10 -23.55
N PHE A 86 -9.21 24.19 -22.59
CA PHE A 86 -8.10 23.33 -22.22
C PHE A 86 -7.64 22.47 -23.41
N ASN A 87 -8.59 21.92 -24.18
CA ASN A 87 -8.28 21.13 -25.37
C ASN A 87 -7.64 21.94 -26.50
N GLN A 88 -7.84 23.25 -26.55
CA GLN A 88 -7.20 24.14 -27.53
C GLN A 88 -5.78 24.53 -27.13
N ASP A 89 -5.46 24.48 -25.83
CA ASP A 89 -4.16 24.88 -25.31
C ASP A 89 -3.16 23.71 -25.35
N GLU A 90 -2.26 23.74 -26.33
CA GLU A 90 -1.27 22.68 -26.53
C GLU A 90 -0.26 22.55 -25.38
N GLU A 91 0.19 23.67 -24.80
CA GLU A 91 1.16 23.67 -23.70
C GLU A 91 0.55 23.07 -22.43
N LEU A 92 -0.69 23.45 -22.10
CA LEU A 92 -1.41 22.89 -20.95
C LEU A 92 -1.66 21.40 -21.10
N ARG A 93 -2.01 20.93 -22.31
CA ARG A 93 -2.17 19.48 -22.59
C ARG A 93 -0.86 18.73 -22.44
N LEU A 94 0.24 19.26 -22.99
CA LEU A 94 1.55 18.63 -22.88
C LEU A 94 2.00 18.53 -21.42
N ALA A 95 1.78 19.59 -20.63
CA ALA A 95 2.06 19.59 -19.20
C ALA A 95 1.21 18.56 -18.44
N ALA A 96 -0.08 18.44 -18.74
CA ALA A 96 -0.96 17.43 -18.16
C ALA A 96 -0.52 16.00 -18.50
N TYR A 97 -0.19 15.74 -19.77
CA TYR A 97 0.31 14.46 -20.24
C TYR A 97 1.62 14.05 -19.56
N ASN A 98 2.59 14.96 -19.47
CA ASN A 98 3.85 14.72 -18.77
C ASN A 98 3.63 14.40 -17.28
N ARG A 99 2.68 15.10 -16.64
CA ARG A 99 2.30 14.82 -15.25
C ARG A 99 1.71 13.43 -15.09
N GLU A 100 0.84 13.02 -16.01
CA GLU A 100 0.23 11.69 -16.00
C GLU A 100 1.28 10.59 -16.18
N LEU A 101 2.20 10.75 -17.14
CA LEU A 101 3.34 9.85 -17.33
C LEU A 101 4.17 9.70 -16.06
N ASN A 102 4.47 10.80 -15.36
CA ASN A 102 5.22 10.77 -14.11
C ASN A 102 4.47 10.00 -13.00
N ILE A 103 3.15 10.17 -12.90
CA ILE A 103 2.33 9.43 -11.94
C ILE A 103 2.32 7.93 -12.28
N GLN A 104 2.16 7.57 -13.55
CA GLN A 104 2.18 6.18 -14.00
C GLN A 104 3.54 5.52 -13.74
N ALA A 105 4.64 6.22 -14.05
CA ALA A 105 5.99 5.74 -13.79
C ALA A 105 6.20 5.48 -12.29
N LYS A 106 5.85 6.44 -11.43
CA LYS A 106 5.94 6.29 -9.97
C LYS A 106 5.10 5.11 -9.45
N ASN A 107 3.87 4.96 -9.94
CA ASN A 107 3.00 3.86 -9.54
C ASN A 107 3.54 2.50 -10.00
N SER A 108 4.11 2.44 -11.21
CA SER A 108 4.74 1.24 -11.75
C SER A 108 5.96 0.85 -10.93
N GLU A 109 6.82 1.82 -10.61
CA GLU A 109 7.99 1.61 -9.75
C GLU A 109 7.59 1.11 -8.36
N MET A 110 6.57 1.72 -7.75
CA MET A 110 6.05 1.28 -6.46
C MET A 110 5.53 -0.17 -6.51
N LYS A 111 4.80 -0.54 -7.57
CA LYS A 111 4.32 -1.92 -7.77
C LYS A 111 5.48 -2.90 -7.97
N ALA A 112 6.47 -2.54 -8.79
CA ALA A 112 7.64 -3.37 -9.03
C ALA A 112 8.43 -3.61 -7.73
N ASN A 113 8.64 -2.55 -6.94
CA ASN A 113 9.30 -2.64 -5.63
C ASN A 113 8.53 -3.54 -4.66
N TYR A 114 7.21 -3.46 -4.64
CA TYR A 114 6.37 -4.35 -3.82
C TYR A 114 6.52 -5.82 -4.24
N ILE A 115 6.47 -6.11 -5.54
CA ILE A 115 6.63 -7.47 -6.07
C ILE A 115 8.00 -8.02 -5.70
N ARG A 116 9.07 -7.25 -5.95
CA ARG A 116 10.44 -7.65 -5.63
C ARG A 116 10.61 -7.91 -4.14
N GLY A 117 10.11 -7.03 -3.27
CA GLY A 117 10.17 -7.24 -1.82
C GLY A 117 9.38 -8.47 -1.35
N LYS A 118 8.27 -8.81 -2.02
CA LYS A 118 7.52 -10.04 -1.75
C LYS A 118 8.31 -11.29 -2.18
N GLU A 119 8.95 -11.26 -3.35
CA GLU A 119 9.78 -12.37 -3.84
C GLU A 119 10.99 -12.60 -2.94
N GLU A 120 11.73 -11.54 -2.62
CA GLU A 120 12.86 -11.57 -1.67
C GLU A 120 12.41 -12.11 -0.31
N GLY A 121 11.25 -11.68 0.20
CA GLY A 121 10.70 -12.17 1.47
C GLY A 121 10.34 -13.67 1.43
N ILE A 122 9.81 -14.16 0.31
CA ILE A 122 9.52 -15.60 0.12
C ILE A 122 10.82 -16.41 0.04
N GLU A 123 11.83 -15.89 -0.65
CA GLU A 123 13.13 -16.56 -0.79
C GLU A 123 13.85 -16.66 0.55
N ILE A 124 13.97 -15.54 1.27
CA ILE A 124 14.53 -15.49 2.64
C ILE A 124 13.76 -16.44 3.57
N GLY A 125 12.42 -16.45 3.49
CA GLY A 125 11.58 -17.34 4.28
C GLY A 125 11.80 -18.82 3.98
N LYS A 126 12.00 -19.19 2.70
CA LYS A 126 12.34 -20.57 2.30
C LYS A 126 13.72 -20.98 2.81
N GLU A 127 14.70 -20.10 2.74
CA GLU A 127 16.05 -20.39 3.24
C GLU A 127 16.06 -20.59 4.76
N LEU A 128 15.41 -19.69 5.51
CA LEU A 128 15.24 -19.83 6.96
C LEU A 128 14.48 -21.14 7.32
N GLY A 129 13.39 -21.43 6.60
CA GLY A 129 12.63 -22.66 6.81
C GLY A 129 13.46 -23.93 6.61
N LYS A 130 14.28 -24.01 5.55
CA LYS A 130 15.18 -25.14 5.32
C LYS A 130 16.23 -25.30 6.43
N LYS A 131 16.78 -24.17 6.92
CA LYS A 131 17.76 -24.16 8.02
C LYS A 131 17.15 -24.73 9.30
N ASP A 132 15.95 -24.28 9.64
CA ASP A 132 15.23 -24.75 10.83
C ASP A 132 14.79 -26.21 10.69
N GLU A 133 14.40 -26.65 9.49
CA GLU A 133 14.03 -28.04 9.20
C GLU A 133 15.21 -28.99 9.40
N ILE A 134 16.37 -28.70 8.81
CA ILE A 134 17.59 -29.52 8.96
C ILE A 134 17.99 -29.59 10.43
N LYS A 135 18.00 -28.46 11.14
CA LYS A 135 18.28 -28.41 12.57
C LYS A 135 17.34 -29.33 13.35
N ASN A 136 16.03 -29.21 13.15
CA ASN A 136 15.05 -30.05 13.85
C ASN A 136 15.20 -31.55 13.53
N LEU A 137 15.44 -31.89 12.27
CA LEU A 137 15.66 -33.28 11.85
C LEU A 137 16.92 -33.88 12.48
N THR A 138 18.03 -33.12 12.51
CA THR A 138 19.27 -33.55 13.15
C THR A 138 19.08 -33.80 14.65
N LEU A 139 18.38 -32.89 15.36
CA LEU A 139 18.09 -33.05 16.78
C LEU A 139 17.20 -34.26 17.07
N GLN A 140 16.17 -34.50 16.24
CA GLN A 140 15.31 -35.68 16.37
C GLN A 140 16.08 -36.99 16.14
N LEU A 141 16.91 -37.06 15.09
CA LEU A 141 17.72 -38.25 14.81
C LEU A 141 18.76 -38.51 15.90
N PHE A 142 19.41 -37.47 16.41
CA PHE A 142 20.38 -37.58 17.50
C PHE A 142 19.73 -38.18 18.73
N LYS A 143 18.56 -37.67 19.14
CA LYS A 143 17.80 -38.18 20.29
C LYS A 143 17.34 -39.63 20.11
N ILE A 144 17.02 -40.05 18.89
CA ILE A 144 16.63 -41.44 18.61
C ILE A 144 17.82 -42.38 18.73
N LYS A 145 19.01 -41.98 18.26
CA LYS A 145 20.22 -42.82 18.30
C LYS A 145 20.92 -42.83 19.65
N TYR A 146 20.89 -41.70 20.37
CA TYR A 146 21.55 -41.50 21.65
C TYR A 146 20.55 -40.92 22.66
N PRO A 147 19.66 -41.75 23.24
CA PRO A 147 18.61 -41.28 24.14
C PRO A 147 19.12 -40.72 25.47
N ASP A 148 20.32 -41.15 25.89
CA ASP A 148 20.94 -40.83 27.17
C ASP A 148 21.84 -39.58 27.12
N GLU A 149 22.11 -39.05 25.92
CA GLU A 149 22.97 -37.88 25.71
C GLU A 149 22.15 -36.58 25.68
N ASP A 150 22.75 -35.48 26.17
CA ASP A 150 22.08 -34.18 26.20
C ASP A 150 22.08 -33.54 24.79
N ILE A 151 20.91 -33.03 24.39
CA ILE A 151 20.69 -32.38 23.10
C ILE A 151 21.40 -31.01 23.07
N ASP A 152 21.67 -30.43 24.24
CA ASP A 152 22.40 -29.16 24.38
C ASP A 152 23.84 -29.22 23.83
N ILE A 153 24.40 -30.42 23.63
CA ILE A 153 25.70 -30.62 22.96
C ILE A 153 25.66 -30.12 21.50
N LEU A 154 24.47 -30.14 20.89
CA LEU A 154 24.22 -29.65 19.54
C LEU A 154 23.71 -28.20 19.52
N ALA A 155 23.71 -27.48 20.65
CA ALA A 155 23.28 -26.09 20.72
C ALA A 155 24.38 -25.14 20.22
N ASN A 156 23.99 -24.15 19.41
CA ASN A 156 24.86 -23.11 18.82
C ASN A 156 25.77 -23.53 17.64
N LEU A 157 25.46 -24.64 16.95
CA LEU A 157 26.14 -25.01 15.70
C LEU A 157 25.67 -24.15 14.52
N GLU A 158 26.55 -23.94 13.54
CA GLU A 158 26.19 -23.35 12.26
C GLU A 158 25.38 -24.34 11.40
N VAL A 159 24.61 -23.81 10.43
CA VAL A 159 23.76 -24.62 9.54
C VAL A 159 24.56 -25.71 8.80
N GLY A 160 25.78 -25.38 8.35
CA GLY A 160 26.64 -26.34 7.65
C GLY A 160 27.10 -27.51 8.53
N GLU A 161 27.26 -27.27 9.83
CA GLU A 161 27.63 -28.30 10.80
C GLU A 161 26.43 -29.23 11.07
N TYR A 162 25.21 -28.71 11.17
CA TYR A 162 24.00 -29.54 11.28
C TYR A 162 23.80 -30.47 10.09
N GLU A 163 24.10 -30.03 8.85
CA GLU A 163 24.04 -30.88 7.66
C GLU A 163 25.08 -32.01 7.69
N LEU A 164 26.29 -31.72 8.18
CA LEU A 164 27.36 -32.69 8.27
C LEU A 164 27.06 -33.74 9.35
N ILE A 165 26.61 -33.29 10.53
CA ILE A 165 26.14 -34.18 11.62
C ILE A 165 24.96 -35.03 11.15
N PHE A 166 24.01 -34.45 10.42
CA PHE A 166 22.88 -35.21 9.86
C PHE A 166 23.37 -36.38 8.99
N LYS A 167 24.36 -36.14 8.12
CA LYS A 167 24.96 -37.18 7.26
C LYS A 167 25.72 -38.23 8.05
N MET A 168 26.46 -37.83 9.09
CA MET A 168 27.19 -38.74 9.99
C MET A 168 26.23 -39.63 10.79
N LEU A 169 25.16 -39.03 11.33
CA LEU A 169 24.08 -39.75 11.99
C LEU A 169 23.37 -40.70 11.02
N ALA A 170 23.06 -40.28 9.79
CA ALA A 170 22.43 -41.15 8.80
C ALA A 170 23.33 -42.33 8.38
N SER A 171 24.65 -42.17 8.48
CA SER A 171 25.65 -43.19 8.13
C SER A 171 26.07 -44.09 9.29
N ASP A 172 25.38 -44.03 10.44
CA ASP A 172 25.67 -44.83 11.65
C ASP A 172 27.12 -44.66 12.19
N GLN A 173 27.69 -43.46 12.07
CA GLN A 173 29.01 -43.19 12.63
C GLN A 173 29.00 -43.19 14.17
N PRO A 174 30.11 -43.63 14.82
CA PRO A 174 30.20 -43.69 16.27
C PRO A 174 30.15 -42.29 16.89
N LEU A 175 29.60 -42.22 18.10
CA LEU A 175 29.40 -40.97 18.84
C LEU A 175 30.71 -40.19 19.04
N GLU A 176 31.85 -40.87 19.20
CA GLU A 176 33.15 -40.21 19.38
C GLU A 176 33.56 -39.38 18.16
N GLU A 177 33.23 -39.82 16.94
CA GLU A 177 33.55 -39.09 15.71
C GLU A 177 32.65 -37.86 15.54
N ILE A 178 31.39 -37.95 15.95
CA ILE A 178 30.43 -36.84 15.92
C ILE A 178 30.83 -35.77 16.94
N LEU A 179 31.20 -36.18 18.16
CA LEU A 179 31.68 -35.28 19.21
C LEU A 179 33.03 -34.64 18.90
N ALA A 180 33.91 -35.33 18.16
CA ALA A 180 35.18 -34.77 17.70
C ALA A 180 35.02 -33.63 16.70
N MET A 181 33.89 -33.57 15.98
CA MET A 181 33.59 -32.52 15.01
C MET A 181 32.97 -31.27 15.65
N ILE A 182 32.35 -31.41 16.83
CA ILE A 182 31.73 -30.31 17.60
C ILE A 182 32.77 -29.54 18.46
N LYS A 183 33.99 -30.07 18.61
CA LYS A 183 35.10 -29.48 19.37
C LYS A 183 35.95 -28.52 18.57
#